data_AF-A0A530ZFW5-F1
#
_entry.id   AF-A0A530ZFW5-F1
#
_cell.length_a   1.000
_cell.length_b   1.000
_cell.length_c   1.000
_cell.angle_alpha   90.00
_cell.angle_beta   90.00
_cell.angle_gamma   90.00
#
_symmetry.space_group_name_H-M   'P 1'
#
loop_
_entity.id
_entity.type
_entity.pdbx_description
1 polymer ?
#
loop_
_entity_poly.entity_id
_entity_poly.type
_entity_poly.pdbx_seq_one_letter_code
_entity_poly.pdbx_strand_id
1 'polypeptide(L)' 'MTMPSPILASALVLAAIAALALRSMAVNAGRRSLIRVRAERNRNTKTQG' A
#
# COMPACT_ATOMS: atom_id res chain seq x y z
N MET A 1 37.47 -8.78 -10.42
CA MET A 1 36.31 -9.07 -9.55
C MET A 1 35.87 -7.76 -8.93
N THR A 2 34.76 -7.18 -9.37
CA THR A 2 34.19 -5.97 -8.77
C THR A 2 33.48 -6.36 -7.48
N MET A 3 34.05 -6.02 -6.33
CA MET A 3 33.36 -6.24 -5.05
C MET A 3 32.16 -5.29 -4.96
N PRO A 4 30.93 -5.79 -4.79
CA PRO A 4 29.78 -4.94 -4.62
C PRO A 4 29.95 -4.15 -3.33
N SER A 5 29.94 -2.82 -3.44
CA SER A 5 30.08 -1.95 -2.27
C SER A 5 28.85 -2.14 -1.37
N PRO A 6 29.02 -2.47 -0.08
CA PRO A 6 27.90 -2.70 0.85
C PRO A 6 27.04 -1.45 1.07
N ILE A 7 27.59 -0.27 0.75
CA ILE A 7 26.89 1.02 0.81
C ILE A 7 25.83 1.09 -0.30
N LEU A 8 26.17 0.69 -1.52
CA LEU A 8 25.23 0.67 -2.64
C LEU A 8 24.10 -0.35 -2.40
N ALA A 9 24.44 -1.52 -1.85
CA ALA A 9 23.45 -2.53 -1.48
C ALA A 9 22.48 -2.00 -0.41
N SER A 10 22.99 -1.32 0.61
CA SER A 10 22.16 -0.75 1.69
C SER A 10 21.24 0.35 1.19
N ALA A 11 21.74 1.23 0.30
CA ALA A 11 20.93 2.27 -0.32
C ALA A 11 19.79 1.69 -1.17
N LEU A 12 20.06 0.63 -1.95
CA LEU A 12 19.04 -0.05 -2.75
C LEU A 12 17.99 -0.73 -1.88
N VAL A 13 18.39 -1.40 -0.79
CA VAL A 13 17.45 -2.01 0.15
C VAL A 13 16.56 -0.95 0.80
N LEU A 14 17.14 0.18 1.24
CA LEU A 14 16.38 1.27 1.84
C LEU A 14 15.37 1.88 0.84
N ALA A 15 15.79 2.07 -0.42
CA ALA A 15 14.91 2.54 -1.49
C ALA A 15 13.76 1.56 -1.79
N ALA A 16 14.05 0.25 -1.80
CA ALA A 16 13.04 -0.78 -2.00
C ALA A 16 12.01 -0.81 -0.86
N ILE A 17 12.46 -0.67 0.39
CA ILE A 17 11.57 -0.61 1.56
C ILE A 17 10.67 0.63 1.47
N ALA A 18 11.22 1.79 1.12
CA ALA A 18 10.44 3.02 0.97
C ALA A 18 9.37 2.90 -0.14
N ALA A 19 9.74 2.33 -1.29
CA ALA A 19 8.81 2.07 -2.39
C ALA A 19 7.71 1.07 -1.99
N LEU A 20 8.06 0.02 -1.25
CA LEU A 20 7.11 -0.97 -0.76
C LEU A 20 6.15 -0.39 0.29
N ALA A 21 6.65 0.46 1.20
CA ALA A 21 5.82 1.16 2.17
C ALA A 21 4.81 2.09 1.48
N LEU A 22 5.26 2.85 0.48
CA LEU A 22 4.38 3.74 -0.29
C LEU A 22 3.32 2.96 -1.07
N ARG A 23 3.71 1.86 -1.73
CA ARG A 23 2.77 0.94 -2.40
C ARG A 23 1.76 0.36 -1.42
N SER A 24 2.21 -0.07 -0.24
CA SER A 24 1.35 -0.64 0.79
C SER A 24 0.35 0.39 1.31
N MET A 25 0.77 1.63 1.53
CA MET A 25 -0.13 2.72 1.91
C MET A 25 -1.13 3.06 0.80
N ALA A 26 -0.69 3.13 -0.46
CA ALA A 26 -1.57 3.42 -1.59
C ALA A 26 -2.64 2.31 -1.78
N VAL A 27 -2.23 1.04 -1.69
CA VAL A 27 -3.16 -0.09 -1.73
C VAL A 27 -4.09 -0.08 -0.53
N ASN A 28 -3.58 0.19 0.68
CA ASN A 28 -4.40 0.24 1.88
C ASN A 28 -5.41 1.41 1.84
N ALA A 29 -5.02 2.57 1.32
CA ALA A 29 -5.90 3.71 1.10
C ALA A 29 -6.99 3.40 0.05
N GLY A 30 -6.62 2.76 -1.06
CA GLY A 30 -7.55 2.30 -2.08
C GLY A 30 -8.54 1.26 -1.54
N ARG A 31 -8.06 0.29 -0.75
CA ARG A 31 -8.91 -0.71 -0.08
C ARG A 31 -9.82 -0.06 0.95
N ARG A 32 -9.34 0.87 1.78
CA ARG A 32 -10.19 1.62 2.72
C ARG A 32 -11.27 2.44 2.01
N SER A 33 -10.94 3.06 0.88
CA SER A 33 -11.91 3.78 0.05
C SER A 33 -12.98 2.83 -0.50
N LEU A 34 -12.59 1.70 -1.10
CA LEU A 34 -13.53 0.70 -1.62
C LEU A 34 -14.35 0.02 -0.52
N ILE A 35 -13.77 -0.23 0.66
CA ILE A 35 -14.47 -0.78 1.82
C ILE A 35 -15.49 0.24 2.35
N ARG A 36 -15.15 1.54 2.43
CA ARG A 36 -16.12 2.58 2.79
C ARG A 36 -17.25 2.65 1.78
N VAL A 37 -16.96 2.69 0.48
CA VAL A 37 -18.02 2.73 -0.55
C VAL A 37 -18.93 1.50 -0.46
N ARG A 38 -18.37 0.30 -0.23
CA ARG A 38 -19.19 -0.91 0.01
C ARG A 38 -19.95 -0.84 1.32
N ALA A 39 -19.37 -0.34 2.39
CA ALA A 39 -20.04 -0.20 3.68
C ALA A 39 -21.21 0.80 3.59
N GLU A 40 -21.00 1.96 2.96
CA GLU A 40 -22.04 2.96 2.66
C GLU A 40 -23.17 2.34 1.82
N ARG A 41 -22.81 1.65 0.73
CA ARG A 41 -23.77 1.00 -0.17
C ARG A 41 -24.56 -0.13 0.52
N ASN A 42 -23.91 -0.90 1.38
CA ASN A 42 -24.56 -1.95 2.17
C ASN A 42 -25.45 -1.37 3.29
N ARG A 43 -25.11 -0.21 3.84
CA ARG A 43 -25.97 0.48 4.81
C ARG A 43 -27.25 0.99 4.17
N ASN A 44 -27.13 1.59 2.98
CA ASN A 44 -28.28 2.16 2.26
C ASN A 44 -29.29 1.08 1.80
N THR A 45 -28.81 -0.12 1.49
CA THR A 45 -29.68 -1.25 1.11
C THR A 45 -30.37 -1.92 2.30
N LYS A 46 -29.82 -1.80 3.52
CA LYS A 46 -30.46 -2.27 4.75
C LYS A 46 -31.58 -1.35 5.27
N THR A 47 -31.61 -0.10 4.84
CA THR A 47 -32.63 0.88 5.25
C THR A 47 -33.75 1.03 4.22
N GLN A 48 -33.65 0.36 3.07
CA GLN A 48 -34.63 0.41 1.97
C GLN A 48 -35.44 -0.89 1.79
N GLY A 49 -35.37 -1.82 2.74
CA GLY A 49 -36.27 -2.99 2.83
C GLY A 49 -37.00 -2.97 4.14
#